data_AF-A0A5R2N7H1-F1
#
_entry.id   AF-A0A5R2N7H1-F1
#
_cell.length_a   1.000
_cell.length_b   1.000
_cell.length_c   1.000
_cell.angle_alpha   90.00
_cell.angle_beta   90.00
_cell.angle_gamma   90.00
#
_symmetry.space_group_name_H-M   'P 1'
#
loop_
_entity.id
_entity.type
_entity.pdbx_description
1 polymer ?
#
loop_
_entity_poly.entity_id
_entity_poly.type
_entity_poly.pdbx_seq_one_letter_code
_entity_poly.pdbx_strand_id
1 'polypeptide(L)' 'MGRFAVITMTEKAADRVREIVATRENAHGIRLGIKKGGCAGMEYTVDLVTEPNTKDD' A
#
# COMPACT_ATOMS: atom_id res chain seq x y z
N MET A 1 20.38 4.59 11.67
CA MET A 1 19.08 4.27 12.31
C MET A 1 18.11 3.77 11.24
N GLY A 2 17.91 2.46 11.14
CA GLY A 2 16.83 1.90 10.32
C GLY A 2 15.53 2.01 11.10
N ARG A 3 14.58 2.81 10.61
CA ARG A 3 13.19 2.82 11.08
C ARG A 3 12.62 1.40 11.01
N PHE A 4 11.95 0.95 12.09
CA PHE A 4 11.26 -0.34 12.10
C PHE A 4 10.18 -0.30 11.02
N ALA A 5 10.28 -1.20 10.05
CA ALA A 5 9.34 -1.31 8.95
C ALA A 5 8.49 -2.56 9.16
N VAL A 6 7.20 -2.38 9.44
CA VAL A 6 6.24 -3.48 9.57
C VAL A 6 6.08 -4.21 8.23
N ILE A 7 6.22 -3.48 7.13
CA ILE A 7 6.18 -3.98 5.76
C ILE A 7 7.37 -3.39 5.00
N THR A 8 8.03 -4.22 4.20
CA THR A 8 9.09 -3.79 3.27
C THR A 8 8.66 -4.06 1.83
N MET A 9 9.24 -3.30 0.90
CA MET A 9 8.93 -3.40 -0.53
C MET A 9 10.23 -3.62 -1.29
N THR A 10 10.20 -4.46 -2.33
CA THR A 10 11.32 -4.62 -3.25
C THR A 10 11.43 -3.39 -4.16
N GLU A 11 12.60 -3.14 -4.74
CA GLU A 11 12.78 -2.01 -5.67
C GLU A 11 11.82 -2.09 -6.86
N LYS A 12 11.65 -3.28 -7.44
CA LYS A 12 10.70 -3.52 -8.54
C LYS A 12 9.26 -3.19 -8.16
N ALA A 13 8.84 -3.54 -6.95
CA ALA A 13 7.50 -3.20 -6.47
C ALA A 13 7.38 -1.68 -6.27
N ALA A 14 8.42 -1.01 -5.78
CA ALA A 14 8.44 0.44 -5.65
C ALA A 14 8.27 1.15 -7.00
N ASP A 15 8.97 0.69 -8.04
CA ASP A 15 8.85 1.25 -9.38
C ASP A 15 7.45 1.06 -9.94
N ARG A 16 6.85 -0.13 -9.74
CA ARG A 16 5.48 -0.38 -10.14
C ARG A 16 4.47 0.53 -9.44
N VAL A 17 4.64 0.78 -8.14
CA VAL A 17 3.78 1.73 -7.40
C VAL A 17 3.93 3.14 -7.98
N ARG A 18 5.16 3.58 -8.28
CA ARG A 18 5.40 4.90 -8.88
C ARG A 18 4.72 5.04 -10.24
N GLU A 19 4.78 4.02 -11.09
CA GLU A 19 4.06 4.01 -12.38
C GLU A 19 2.54 4.15 -12.19
N ILE A 20 1.96 3.40 -11.25
CA ILE A 20 0.52 3.44 -10.97
C ILE A 20 0.09 4.82 -10.48
N VAL A 21 0.87 5.42 -9.58
CA VAL A 21 0.61 6.76 -9.05
C VAL A 21 0.77 7.83 -10.13
N ALA A 22 1.80 7.72 -10.98
CA ALA A 22 2.05 8.69 -12.06
C ALA A 22 0.98 8.66 -13.18
N THR A 23 0.29 7.54 -13.35
CA THR A 23 -0.74 7.37 -14.39
C THR A 23 -2.16 7.70 -13.91
N ARG A 24 -2.34 8.04 -12.63
CA ARG A 24 -3.65 8.30 -12.02
C ARG A 24 -3.71 9.74 -11.50
N GLU A 25 -4.71 10.50 -11.91
CA GLU A 25 -4.94 11.86 -11.38
C GLU A 25 -5.31 11.79 -9.89
N ASN A 26 -4.76 12.72 -9.09
CA ASN A 26 -4.93 12.82 -7.63
C ASN A 26 -4.49 11.58 -6.83
N ALA A 27 -3.63 10.73 -7.38
CA ALA A 27 -3.03 9.64 -6.62
C ALA A 27 -1.87 10.15 -5.75
N HIS A 28 -1.99 9.98 -4.44
CA HIS A 28 -0.93 10.27 -3.47
C HIS A 28 -0.11 9.02 -3.11
N GLY A 29 -0.63 7.82 -3.40
CA GLY A 29 0.05 6.58 -3.08
C GLY A 29 -0.86 5.36 -3.16
N ILE A 30 -0.44 4.29 -2.51
CA ILE A 30 -1.18 3.04 -2.37
C ILE A 30 -1.31 2.70 -0.89
N ARG A 31 -2.50 2.24 -0.49
CA ARG A 31 -2.80 1.73 0.85
C ARG A 31 -2.88 0.21 0.80
N LEU A 32 -2.19 -0.43 1.74
CA LEU A 32 -2.28 -1.87 1.95
C LEU A 32 -3.26 -2.15 3.09
N GLY A 33 -4.37 -2.80 2.79
CA GLY A 33 -5.33 -3.27 3.80
C GLY A 33 -5.15 -4.76 4.10
N ILE A 34 -5.66 -5.20 5.25
CA ILE A 34 -5.80 -6.63 5.58
C ILE A 34 -7.29 -6.92 5.73
N LYS A 35 -7.79 -7.89 4.98
CA LYS A 35 -9.15 -8.40 5.04
C LYS A 35 -9.14 -9.85 5.51
N LYS A 36 -10.11 -10.20 6.36
CA LYS A 36 -10.28 -11.58 6.81
C LYS A 36 -10.88 -12.43 5.68
N GLY A 37 -10.12 -13.41 5.20
CA GLY A 37 -10.51 -14.37 4.18
C GLY A 37 -10.96 -15.70 4.81
N GLY A 38 -12.24 -15.80 5.18
CA GLY A 38 -12.83 -17.08 5.59
C GLY A 38 -12.14 -17.79 6.76
N CYS A 39 -12.11 -19.13 6.75
CA CYS A 39 -11.81 -19.99 7.91
C CYS A 39 -10.49 -19.68 8.63
N ALA A 40 -9.43 -19.28 7.92
CA ALA A 40 -8.16 -18.86 8.53
C ALA A 40 -7.32 -17.97 7.61
N GLY A 41 -7.87 -17.47 6.50
CA GLY A 41 -7.13 -16.69 5.52
C GLY A 41 -7.04 -15.22 5.89
N MET A 42 -5.91 -14.60 5.56
CA MET A 42 -5.78 -13.16 5.49
C MET A 42 -5.52 -12.80 4.03
N GLU A 43 -6.27 -11.82 3.53
CA GLU A 43 -6.11 -11.26 2.21
C GLU A 43 -5.58 -9.84 2.34
N TYR A 44 -4.61 -9.48 1.50
CA TYR A 44 -4.16 -8.10 1.41
C TYR A 44 -4.94 -7.36 0.32
N THR A 45 -5.45 -6.18 0.63
CA THR A 45 -6.07 -5.29 -0.36
C THR A 45 -5.10 -4.18 -0.72
N VAL A 46 -5.14 -3.74 -1.98
CA VAL A 46 -4.26 -2.70 -2.51
C VAL A 46 -5.15 -1.62 -3.10
N ASP A 47 -5.26 -0.49 -2.41
CA ASP A 47 -6.17 0.59 -2.76
C ASP A 47 -5.40 1.86 -3.12
N LEU A 48 -5.89 2.63 -4.08
CA LEU A 48 -5.29 3.92 -4.44
C LEU A 48 -5.65 4.98 -3.40
N VAL A 49 -4.67 5.72 -2.91
CA VAL A 49 -4.88 6.80 -1.95
C VAL A 49 -5.07 8.10 -2.71
N THR A 50 -6.28 8.65 -2.68
CA THR A 50 -6.57 10.01 -3.16
C THR A 50 -6.60 11.03 -2.03
N GLU A 51 -6.83 10.58 -0.80
CA GLU A 51 -6.78 11.40 0.41
C GLU A 51 -6.05 10.63 1.52
N PRO A 52 -5.00 11.23 2.13
CA PRO A 52 -4.27 10.57 3.20
C PRO A 52 -5.14 10.44 4.46
N ASN A 53 -5.09 9.27 5.10
CA ASN A 53 -5.76 9.03 6.38
C ASN A 53 -4.73 9.11 7.51
N THR A 54 -5.04 9.86 8.56
CA THR A 54 -4.16 10.03 9.73
C THR A 54 -3.95 8.75 10.54
N LYS A 55 -4.73 7.70 10.26
CA LYS A 55 -4.60 6.37 10.86
C LYS A 55 -3.79 5.39 10.00
N ASP A 56 -3.28 5.81 8.85
CA ASP A 56 -2.33 5.01 8.09
C ASP A 56 -0.96 5.05 8.80
N ASP A 57 -0.35 3.88 9.01
CA ASP A 57 0.98 3.71 9.62
C ASP A 57 2.15 3.93 8.63
#